data_AF-A0A970GBK4-F1
#
_entry.id   AF-A0A970GBK4-F1
#
_cell.length_a   1.000
_cell.length_b   1.000
_cell.length_c   1.000
_cell.angle_alpha   90.00
_cell.angle_beta   90.00
_cell.angle_gamma   90.00
#
_symmetry.space_group_name_H-M   'P 1'
#
loop_
_entity.id
_entity.type
_entity.pdbx_description
1 polymer ?
#
loop_
_entity_poly.entity_id
_entity_poly.type
_entity_poly.pdbx_seq_one_letter_code
_entity_poly.pdbx_strand_id
1 'polypeptide(L)'
;MKTIKGALLALIIIAILSGSVYMLMVMDVIPAPAFLQRIPVVGEQLQPGSKRALTPEERLQEKYSALEKELATRDQQIKEMQAQLNQVEKQLQGAEAANKELQAENESLTKQIEELETGQRNQQAAYKDMARYFTEMKAQDAAELISRQQEQDIIGILGEMEPREAAAILEKMEREKAAAITRQMLAVSP
;
A
#
# COMPACT_ATOMS: atom_id res chain seq x y z
N MET A 1 35.31 -6.64 -81.40
CA MET A 1 34.88 -6.68 -79.98
C MET A 1 34.59 -5.32 -79.33
N LYS A 2 35.11 -4.17 -79.82
CA LYS A 2 34.89 -2.86 -79.18
C LYS A 2 33.50 -2.24 -79.41
N THR A 3 32.88 -2.46 -80.56
CA THR A 3 31.56 -1.91 -80.92
C THR A 3 30.39 -2.54 -80.16
N ILE A 4 30.47 -3.85 -79.88
CA ILE A 4 29.44 -4.59 -79.12
C ILE A 4 29.39 -4.10 -77.67
N LYS A 5 30.53 -3.82 -77.05
CA LYS A 5 30.58 -3.28 -75.68
C LYS A 5 29.99 -1.87 -75.59
N GLY A 6 30.22 -1.03 -76.60
CA GLY A 6 29.63 0.31 -76.68
C GLY A 6 28.10 0.28 -76.82
N ALA A 7 27.57 -0.62 -77.66
CA ALA A 7 26.13 -0.79 -77.84
C ALA A 7 25.44 -1.31 -76.56
N LEU A 8 26.10 -2.23 -75.84
CA LEU A 8 25.58 -2.79 -74.59
C LEU A 8 25.55 -1.74 -73.47
N LEU A 9 26.56 -0.87 -73.42
CA LEU A 9 26.61 0.26 -72.48
C LEU A 9 25.52 1.31 -72.78
N ALA A 10 25.27 1.61 -74.06
CA ALA A 10 24.18 2.49 -74.47
C ALA A 10 22.80 1.93 -74.10
N LEU A 11 22.58 0.63 -74.27
CA LEU A 11 21.33 -0.04 -73.85
C LEU A 11 21.10 0.04 -72.34
N ILE A 12 22.16 -0.16 -71.54
CA ILE A 12 22.08 -0.04 -70.08
C ILE A 12 21.75 1.40 -69.67
N ILE A 13 22.35 2.40 -70.32
CA ILE A 13 22.05 3.82 -70.04
C ILE A 13 20.59 4.16 -70.38
N ILE A 14 20.07 3.66 -71.50
CA ILE A 14 18.66 3.84 -71.88
C ILE A 14 17.73 3.17 -70.87
N ALA A 15 18.07 1.96 -70.41
CA ALA A 15 17.30 1.25 -69.38
C ALA A 15 17.27 2.03 -68.06
N ILE A 16 18.42 2.55 -67.61
CA ILE A 16 18.51 3.37 -66.39
C ILE A 16 17.71 4.67 -66.55
N LEU A 17 17.83 5.36 -67.68
CA LEU A 17 17.05 6.58 -67.93
C LEU A 17 15.55 6.30 -67.93
N SER A 18 15.11 5.20 -68.55
CA SER A 18 13.69 4.81 -68.55
C SER A 18 13.18 4.46 -67.15
N GLY A 19 13.99 3.78 -66.32
CA GLY A 19 13.66 3.46 -64.94
C GLY A 19 13.60 4.70 -64.05
N SER A 20 14.51 5.65 -64.22
CA SER A 20 14.49 6.92 -63.50
C SER A 20 13.26 7.76 -63.84
N VAL A 21 12.88 7.82 -65.12
CA VAL A 21 11.64 8.50 -65.55
C VAL A 21 10.40 7.81 -64.95
N TYR A 22 10.38 6.48 -64.93
CA TYR A 22 9.30 5.71 -64.30
C TYR A 22 9.20 5.99 -62.79
N MET A 23 10.33 6.06 -62.09
CA MET A 23 10.36 6.34 -60.66
C MET A 23 9.87 7.76 -60.34
N LEU A 24 10.18 8.74 -61.18
CA LEU A 24 9.66 10.11 -61.04
C LEU A 24 8.14 10.21 -61.29
N MET A 25 7.55 9.33 -62.12
CA MET A 25 6.09 9.23 -62.28
C MET A 25 5.41 8.63 -61.04
N VAL A 26 5.99 7.60 -60.40
CA VAL A 26 5.42 6.99 -59.18
C VAL A 26 5.37 7.99 -58.01
N MET A 27 6.29 8.97 -58.00
CA MET A 27 6.34 10.02 -56.98
C MET A 27 5.48 11.27 -57.31
N ASP A 28 4.67 11.23 -58.38
CA ASP A 28 3.74 12.29 -58.79
C ASP A 28 4.39 13.66 -59.12
N VAL A 29 5.69 13.66 -59.45
CA VAL A 29 6.46 14.89 -59.76
C VAL A 29 6.24 15.36 -61.21
N ILE A 30 5.96 14.44 -62.14
CA ILE A 30 5.74 14.72 -63.56
C ILE A 30 4.47 13.99 -64.01
N PRO A 31 3.47 14.69 -64.62
CA PRO A 31 2.27 14.04 -65.12
C PRO A 31 2.59 13.11 -66.29
N ALA A 32 1.96 11.94 -66.32
CA ALA A 32 2.19 10.95 -67.37
C ALA A 32 1.83 11.51 -68.77
N PRO A 33 2.75 11.45 -69.75
CA PRO A 33 2.50 11.93 -71.11
C PRO A 33 1.48 11.06 -71.85
N ALA A 34 0.66 11.68 -72.69
CA ALA A 34 -0.49 11.06 -73.38
C ALA A 34 -0.16 9.83 -74.26
N PHE A 35 1.11 9.61 -74.60
CA PHE A 35 1.52 8.44 -75.40
C PHE A 35 1.46 7.12 -74.59
N LEU A 36 1.57 7.17 -73.26
CA LEU A 36 1.51 5.98 -72.40
C LEU A 36 0.10 5.38 -72.31
N GLN A 37 -0.94 6.20 -72.52
CA GLN A 37 -2.35 5.76 -72.53
C GLN A 37 -2.70 4.93 -73.77
N ARG A 38 -1.87 4.95 -74.82
CA ARG A 38 -2.11 4.20 -76.07
C ARG A 38 -1.45 2.81 -76.07
N ILE A 39 -0.78 2.43 -74.98
CA ILE A 39 -0.15 1.12 -74.83
C ILE A 39 -1.11 0.22 -74.04
N PRO A 40 -1.81 -0.73 -74.69
CA PRO A 40 -2.89 -1.51 -74.06
C PRO A 40 -2.43 -2.35 -72.86
N VAL A 41 -1.14 -2.65 -72.75
CA VAL A 41 -0.57 -3.49 -71.68
C VAL A 41 -0.26 -2.69 -70.40
N VAL A 42 -0.12 -1.37 -70.48
CA VAL A 42 0.33 -0.52 -69.34
C VAL A 42 -0.82 0.31 -68.76
N GLY A 43 -1.91 0.47 -69.51
CA GLY A 43 -3.10 1.25 -69.11
C GLY A 43 -3.89 0.67 -67.94
N GLU A 44 -3.84 -0.64 -67.67
CA GLU A 44 -4.58 -1.24 -66.54
C GLU A 44 -3.84 -1.11 -65.20
N GLN A 45 -2.51 -1.13 -65.19
CA GLN A 45 -1.72 -1.19 -63.95
C GLN A 45 -1.22 0.19 -63.46
N LEU A 46 -1.33 1.21 -64.32
CA LEU A 46 -1.20 2.62 -63.96
C LEU A 46 -2.55 3.29 -63.70
N GLN A 47 -3.61 2.53 -63.46
CA GLN A 47 -4.76 3.08 -62.74
C GLN A 47 -4.34 3.20 -61.28
N PRO A 48 -3.94 4.39 -60.76
CA PRO A 48 -3.81 4.56 -59.33
C PRO A 48 -5.16 4.16 -58.76
N GLY A 49 -5.12 3.20 -57.83
CA GLY A 49 -6.31 2.46 -57.42
C GLY A 49 -7.51 3.37 -57.24
N SER A 50 -8.68 2.86 -57.61
CA SER A 50 -9.97 3.41 -57.22
C SER A 50 -10.13 3.37 -55.69
N LYS A 51 -9.29 4.08 -54.95
CA LYS A 51 -9.70 4.76 -53.75
C LYS A 51 -10.70 5.79 -54.24
N ARG A 52 -11.96 5.38 -54.32
CA ARG A 52 -13.11 6.26 -54.49
C ARG A 52 -12.82 7.45 -53.58
N ALA A 53 -12.61 8.64 -54.16
CA ALA A 53 -12.46 9.84 -53.35
C ALA A 53 -13.80 10.00 -52.64
N LEU A 54 -13.81 9.74 -51.32
CA LEU A 54 -15.01 9.85 -50.50
C LEU A 54 -15.68 11.17 -50.80
N THR A 55 -16.97 11.13 -51.09
CA THR A 55 -17.75 12.35 -51.32
C THR A 55 -17.73 13.20 -50.04
N PRO A 56 -17.92 14.52 -50.13
CA PRO A 56 -17.98 15.38 -48.94
C PRO A 56 -18.97 14.89 -47.87
N GLU A 57 -20.05 14.24 -48.30
CA GLU A 57 -21.09 13.63 -47.45
C GLU A 57 -20.58 12.37 -46.73
N GLU A 58 -19.88 11.47 -47.43
CA GLU A 58 -19.30 10.26 -46.83
C GLU A 58 -18.22 10.61 -45.78
N ARG A 59 -17.39 11.64 -46.04
CA ARG A 59 -16.40 12.12 -45.06
C ARG A 59 -17.06 12.74 -43.82
N LEU A 60 -18.18 13.42 -44.00
CA LEU A 60 -18.94 14.00 -42.91
C LEU A 60 -19.56 12.90 -42.04
N GLN A 61 -20.14 11.87 -42.66
CA GLN A 61 -20.70 10.72 -41.96
C GLN A 61 -19.63 9.92 -41.19
N GLU A 62 -18.44 9.74 -41.78
CA GLU A 62 -17.31 9.11 -41.10
C GLU A 62 -16.89 9.90 -39.85
N LYS A 63 -16.79 11.23 -39.96
CA LYS A 63 -16.49 12.11 -38.81
C LYS A 63 -17.56 12.06 -37.72
N TYR A 64 -18.85 12.08 -38.08
CA TYR A 64 -19.94 11.93 -37.11
C TYR A 64 -19.85 10.58 -36.39
N SER A 65 -19.62 9.49 -37.13
CA SER A 65 -19.49 8.16 -36.53
C SER A 65 -18.27 8.03 -35.62
N ALA A 66 -17.15 8.70 -35.96
CA ALA A 66 -15.96 8.74 -35.14
C ALA A 66 -16.19 9.54 -33.84
N LEU A 67 -16.87 10.69 -33.95
CA LEU A 67 -17.22 11.52 -32.81
C LEU A 67 -18.22 10.83 -31.87
N GLU A 68 -19.20 10.11 -32.42
CA GLU A 68 -20.17 9.32 -31.64
C GLU A 68 -19.49 8.18 -30.87
N LYS A 69 -18.53 7.48 -31.50
CA LYS A 69 -17.69 6.49 -30.82
C LYS A 69 -16.82 7.09 -29.73
N GLU A 70 -16.24 8.26 -29.97
CA GLU A 70 -15.46 8.97 -28.96
C GLU A 70 -16.34 9.38 -27.78
N LEU A 71 -17.51 9.98 -28.02
CA LEU A 71 -18.48 10.32 -26.97
C LEU A 71 -18.90 9.11 -26.16
N ALA A 72 -19.24 7.99 -26.82
CA ALA A 72 -19.58 6.75 -26.12
C ALA A 72 -18.43 6.22 -25.26
N THR A 73 -17.19 6.34 -25.76
CA THR A 73 -15.98 5.95 -25.00
C THR A 73 -15.77 6.86 -23.79
N ARG A 74 -15.95 8.18 -23.95
CA ARG A 74 -15.82 9.15 -22.86
C ARG A 74 -16.92 8.96 -21.81
N ASP A 75 -18.15 8.72 -22.21
CA ASP A 75 -19.25 8.42 -21.29
C ASP A 75 -18.99 7.14 -20.49
N GLN A 76 -18.41 6.13 -21.13
CA GLN A 76 -18.01 4.90 -20.45
C GLN A 76 -16.88 5.17 -19.44
N GLN A 77 -15.86 5.92 -19.82
CA GLN A 77 -14.78 6.33 -18.92
C GLN A 77 -15.31 7.13 -17.72
N ILE A 78 -16.24 8.07 -17.95
CA ILE A 78 -16.86 8.86 -16.88
C ILE A 78 -17.61 7.93 -15.91
N LYS A 79 -18.40 6.97 -16.42
CA LYS A 79 -19.12 6.01 -15.58
C LYS A 79 -18.17 5.14 -14.75
N GLU A 80 -17.08 4.66 -15.36
CA GLU A 80 -16.06 3.87 -14.66
C GLU A 80 -15.38 4.69 -13.56
N MET A 81 -15.02 5.93 -13.86
CA MET A 81 -14.37 6.84 -12.90
C MET A 81 -15.32 7.21 -11.76
N GLN A 82 -16.61 7.41 -12.04
CA GLN A 82 -17.65 7.64 -11.04
C GLN A 82 -17.83 6.41 -10.12
N ALA A 83 -17.80 5.21 -10.69
CA ALA A 83 -17.87 3.97 -9.92
C ALA A 83 -16.65 3.79 -9.01
N GLN A 84 -15.44 4.10 -9.52
CA GLN A 84 -14.21 4.08 -8.73
C GLN A 84 -14.24 5.12 -7.59
N LEU A 85 -14.68 6.35 -7.88
CA LEU A 85 -14.85 7.39 -6.85
C LEU A 85 -15.80 6.93 -5.74
N ASN A 86 -16.97 6.40 -6.10
CA ASN A 86 -17.93 5.88 -5.12
C ASN A 86 -17.35 4.73 -4.29
N GLN A 87 -16.51 3.87 -4.89
CA GLN A 87 -15.86 2.78 -4.17
C GLN A 87 -14.81 3.32 -3.19
N VAL A 88 -13.99 4.28 -3.62
CA VAL A 88 -12.97 4.92 -2.78
C VAL A 88 -13.62 5.70 -1.64
N GLU A 89 -14.71 6.42 -1.88
CA GLU A 89 -15.47 7.12 -0.84
C GLU A 89 -16.02 6.15 0.21
N LYS A 90 -16.56 5.00 -0.20
CA LYS A 90 -17.01 3.96 0.74
C LYS A 90 -15.86 3.37 1.55
N GLN A 91 -14.71 3.13 0.91
CA GLN A 91 -13.52 2.64 1.60
C GLN A 91 -12.99 3.68 2.60
N LEU A 92 -13.00 4.96 2.23
CA LEU A 92 -12.59 6.06 3.10
C LEU A 92 -13.52 6.17 4.31
N GLN A 93 -14.84 6.15 4.11
CA GLN A 93 -15.81 6.16 5.20
C GLN A 93 -15.64 4.95 6.13
N GLY A 94 -15.38 3.76 5.58
CA GLY A 94 -15.09 2.56 6.38
C GLY A 94 -13.79 2.69 7.18
N ALA A 95 -12.74 3.22 6.56
CA ALA A 95 -11.46 3.46 7.22
C ALA A 95 -11.56 4.53 8.31
N GLU A 96 -12.30 5.61 8.09
CA GLU A 96 -12.56 6.66 9.09
C GLU A 96 -13.34 6.11 10.28
N ALA A 97 -14.37 5.28 10.03
CA ALA A 97 -15.13 4.63 11.11
C ALA A 97 -14.24 3.70 11.94
N ALA A 98 -13.44 2.85 11.29
CA ALA A 98 -12.50 1.95 11.98
C ALA A 98 -11.43 2.72 12.75
N ASN A 99 -10.90 3.82 12.20
CA ASN A 99 -9.92 4.65 12.89
C ASN A 99 -10.51 5.31 14.14
N LYS A 100 -11.75 5.80 14.05
CA LYS A 100 -12.46 6.36 15.21
C LYS A 100 -12.70 5.31 16.30
N GLU A 101 -13.04 4.08 15.93
CA GLU A 101 -13.19 2.96 16.89
C GLU A 101 -11.86 2.62 17.57
N LEU A 102 -10.79 2.48 16.78
CA LEU A 102 -9.44 2.24 17.31
C LEU A 102 -8.93 3.38 18.20
N GLN A 103 -9.26 4.63 17.90
CA GLN A 103 -8.92 5.77 18.76
C GLN A 103 -9.66 5.68 20.10
N ALA A 104 -10.95 5.38 20.09
CA ALA A 104 -11.73 5.21 21.31
C ALA A 104 -11.22 4.03 22.17
N GLU A 105 -10.85 2.92 21.54
CA GLU A 105 -10.24 1.79 22.23
C GLU A 105 -8.88 2.15 22.85
N ASN A 106 -8.01 2.84 22.09
CA ASN A 106 -6.73 3.31 22.61
C ASN A 106 -6.89 4.27 23.80
N GLU A 107 -7.83 5.21 23.74
CA GLU A 107 -8.13 6.11 24.86
C GLU A 107 -8.63 5.33 26.09
N SER A 108 -9.47 4.31 25.89
CA SER A 108 -9.95 3.46 26.97
C SER A 108 -8.82 2.64 27.59
N LEU A 109 -7.97 2.01 26.78
CA LEU A 109 -6.82 1.24 27.25
C LEU A 109 -5.81 2.12 27.96
N THR A 110 -5.55 3.33 27.45
CA THR A 110 -4.66 4.30 28.11
C THR A 110 -5.17 4.65 29.50
N LYS A 111 -6.47 4.94 29.65
CA LYS A 111 -7.07 5.20 30.98
C LYS A 111 -6.96 4.01 31.91
N GLN A 112 -7.21 2.79 31.42
CA GLN A 112 -7.07 1.58 32.23
C GLN A 112 -5.62 1.38 32.71
N ILE A 113 -4.64 1.64 31.84
CA ILE A 113 -3.22 1.60 32.21
C ILE A 113 -2.91 2.66 33.28
N GLU A 114 -3.35 3.90 33.10
CA GLU A 114 -3.13 4.97 34.08
C GLU A 114 -3.78 4.66 35.43
N GLU A 115 -4.99 4.10 35.45
CA GLU A 115 -5.68 3.66 36.65
C GLU A 115 -4.94 2.52 37.35
N LEU A 116 -4.47 1.52 36.59
CA LEU A 116 -3.69 0.41 37.12
C LEU A 116 -2.34 0.89 37.67
N GLU A 117 -1.62 1.75 36.96
CA GLU A 117 -0.35 2.33 37.42
C GLU A 117 -0.55 3.15 38.69
N THR A 118 -1.60 3.98 38.74
CA THR A 118 -1.93 4.78 39.92
C THR A 118 -2.31 3.89 41.09
N GLY A 119 -3.10 2.84 40.85
CA GLY A 119 -3.45 1.82 41.83
C GLY A 119 -2.22 1.13 42.40
N GLN A 120 -1.30 0.68 41.54
CA GLN A 120 -0.04 0.06 41.96
C GLN A 120 0.85 1.00 42.75
N ARG A 121 1.00 2.27 42.33
CA ARG A 121 1.78 3.27 43.08
C ARG A 121 1.19 3.53 44.46
N ASN A 122 -0.12 3.67 44.55
CA ASN A 122 -0.81 3.88 45.83
C ASN A 122 -0.67 2.66 46.75
N GLN A 123 -0.79 1.46 46.20
CA GLN A 123 -0.61 0.20 46.93
C GLN A 123 0.83 0.06 47.43
N GLN A 124 1.83 0.36 46.59
CA GLN A 124 3.24 0.36 46.99
C GLN A 124 3.52 1.39 48.11
N ALA A 125 2.96 2.60 47.99
CA ALA A 125 3.08 3.62 49.03
C ALA A 125 2.46 3.15 50.36
N ALA A 126 1.28 2.52 50.31
CA ALA A 126 0.64 1.94 51.49
C ALA A 126 1.48 0.81 52.10
N TYR A 127 2.08 -0.06 51.28
CA TYR A 127 2.99 -1.11 51.76
C TYR A 127 4.22 -0.54 52.46
N LYS A 128 4.82 0.52 51.91
CA LYS A 128 5.94 1.21 52.53
C LYS A 128 5.59 1.84 53.87
N ASP A 129 4.42 2.47 53.97
CA ASP A 129 3.95 3.04 55.24
C ASP A 129 3.68 1.96 56.28
N MET A 130 3.06 0.85 55.89
CA MET A 130 2.83 -0.29 56.77
C MET A 130 4.14 -0.96 57.19
N ALA A 131 5.10 -1.10 56.28
CA ALA A 131 6.42 -1.63 56.58
C ALA A 131 7.07 -0.83 57.72
N ARG A 132 7.04 0.51 57.62
CA ARG A 132 7.54 1.40 58.68
C ARG A 132 6.80 1.21 60.01
N TYR A 133 5.48 1.05 60.01
CA TYR A 133 4.75 0.82 61.26
C TYR A 133 5.11 -0.51 61.91
N PHE A 134 5.22 -1.58 61.12
CA PHE A 134 5.56 -2.90 61.64
C PHE A 134 7.02 -3.02 62.08
N THR A 135 7.96 -2.28 61.48
CA THR A 135 9.36 -2.25 61.93
C THR A 135 9.54 -1.56 63.28
N GLU A 136 8.66 -0.61 63.63
CA GLU A 136 8.67 0.03 64.95
C GLU A 136 8.02 -0.85 66.04
N MET A 137 7.38 -1.95 65.66
CA MET A 137 6.79 -2.92 66.58
C MET A 137 7.78 -4.02 66.95
N LYS A 138 7.47 -4.74 68.03
CA LYS A 138 8.20 -5.99 68.33
C LYS A 138 7.90 -7.02 67.24
N ALA A 139 8.93 -7.71 66.76
CA ALA A 139 8.81 -8.69 65.67
C ALA A 139 7.71 -9.74 65.89
N GLN A 140 7.49 -10.18 67.13
CA GLN A 140 6.42 -11.13 67.47
C GLN A 140 5.01 -10.54 67.27
N ASP A 141 4.79 -9.32 67.74
CA ASP A 141 3.49 -8.64 67.61
C ASP A 141 3.21 -8.29 66.13
N ALA A 142 4.23 -7.83 65.41
CA ALA A 142 4.16 -7.58 63.98
C ALA A 142 3.84 -8.86 63.19
N ALA A 143 4.51 -9.97 63.49
CA ALA A 143 4.26 -11.26 62.85
C ALA A 143 2.81 -11.75 63.06
N GLU A 144 2.25 -11.58 64.26
CA GLU A 144 0.87 -11.98 64.54
C GLU A 144 -0.13 -11.13 63.73
N LEU A 145 0.07 -9.81 63.64
CA LEU A 145 -0.83 -8.91 62.92
C LEU A 145 -0.72 -9.07 61.40
N ILE A 146 0.52 -9.12 60.87
CA ILE A 146 0.78 -9.33 59.44
C ILE A 146 0.23 -10.70 58.99
N SER A 147 0.34 -11.73 59.82
CA SER A 147 -0.18 -13.07 59.51
C SER A 147 -1.70 -13.13 59.33
N ARG A 148 -2.46 -12.06 59.65
CA ARG A 148 -3.91 -11.98 59.39
C ARG A 148 -4.24 -11.33 58.04
N GLN A 149 -3.25 -10.79 57.33
CA GLN A 149 -3.43 -10.18 56.02
C GLN A 149 -3.44 -11.23 54.89
N GLN A 150 -3.81 -10.78 53.69
CA GLN A 150 -3.71 -11.61 52.49
C GLN A 150 -2.24 -11.82 52.10
N GLU A 151 -1.93 -12.96 51.49
CA GLU A 151 -0.54 -13.34 51.20
C GLU A 151 0.18 -12.30 50.34
N GLN A 152 -0.50 -11.72 49.35
CA GLN A 152 0.03 -10.64 48.51
C GLN A 152 0.40 -9.37 49.30
N ASP A 153 -0.40 -9.00 50.30
CA ASP A 153 -0.14 -7.83 51.15
C ASP A 153 1.03 -8.11 52.10
N ILE A 154 1.11 -9.34 52.62
CA ILE A 154 2.26 -9.77 53.42
C ILE A 154 3.55 -9.65 52.62
N ILE A 155 3.54 -10.16 51.37
CA ILE A 155 4.71 -10.11 50.48
C ILE A 155 5.09 -8.67 50.17
N GLY A 156 4.12 -7.82 49.82
CA GLY A 156 4.36 -6.41 49.49
C GLY A 156 4.93 -5.64 50.68
N ILE A 157 4.36 -5.81 51.87
CA ILE A 157 4.81 -5.14 53.09
C ILE A 157 6.22 -5.62 53.48
N LEU A 158 6.46 -6.94 53.51
CA LEU A 158 7.78 -7.49 53.86
C LEU A 158 8.85 -7.14 52.81
N GLY A 159 8.47 -7.01 51.54
CA GLY A 159 9.36 -6.62 50.44
C GLY A 159 9.85 -5.17 50.54
N GLU A 160 9.09 -4.28 51.18
CA GLU A 160 9.46 -2.89 51.42
C GLU A 160 10.26 -2.69 52.73
N MET A 161 10.51 -3.76 53.50
CA MET A 161 11.32 -3.73 54.73
C MET A 161 12.80 -4.03 54.45
N GLU A 162 13.66 -3.58 55.37
CA GLU A 162 15.05 -4.03 55.40
C GLU A 162 15.13 -5.55 55.64
N PRO A 163 16.04 -6.29 54.97
CA PRO A 163 16.08 -7.75 55.02
C PRO A 163 16.17 -8.34 56.44
N ARG A 164 16.85 -7.63 57.35
CA ARG A 164 16.98 -8.06 58.75
C ARG A 164 15.66 -7.98 59.52
N GLU A 165 14.90 -6.90 59.32
CA GLU A 165 13.60 -6.69 59.97
C GLU A 165 12.57 -7.68 59.41
N ALA A 166 12.53 -7.85 58.09
CA ALA A 166 11.68 -8.84 57.43
C ALA A 166 12.00 -10.27 57.92
N ALA A 167 13.29 -10.61 58.04
CA ALA A 167 13.72 -11.91 58.57
C ALA A 167 13.29 -12.12 60.03
N ALA A 168 13.42 -11.09 60.88
CA ALA A 168 13.00 -11.16 62.27
C ALA A 168 11.49 -11.40 62.40
N ILE A 169 10.66 -10.78 61.55
CA ILE A 169 9.23 -11.02 61.50
C ILE A 169 8.92 -12.43 60.99
N LEU A 170 9.53 -12.86 59.87
CA LEU A 170 9.37 -14.21 59.32
C LEU A 170 9.73 -15.30 60.33
N GLU A 171 10.76 -15.09 61.15
CA GLU A 171 11.16 -16.03 62.21
C GLU A 171 10.07 -16.23 63.27
N LYS A 172 9.24 -15.21 63.52
CA LYS A 172 8.14 -15.26 64.50
C LYS A 172 6.80 -15.68 63.91
N MET A 173 6.71 -15.86 62.58
CA MET A 173 5.53 -16.39 61.92
C MET A 173 5.41 -17.91 62.08
N GLU A 174 4.21 -18.45 61.85
CA GLU A 174 4.03 -19.90 61.76
C GLU A 174 4.83 -20.47 60.58
N ARG A 175 5.52 -21.60 60.83
CA ARG A 175 6.48 -22.20 59.90
C ARG A 175 5.89 -22.47 58.52
N GLU A 176 4.66 -22.99 58.47
CA GLU A 176 3.99 -23.31 57.20
C GLU A 176 3.68 -22.03 56.40
N LYS A 177 3.20 -20.99 57.09
CA LYS A 177 2.87 -19.71 56.48
C LYS A 177 4.12 -18.96 56.01
N ALA A 178 5.16 -18.89 56.84
CA ALA A 178 6.45 -18.32 56.46
C ALA A 178 7.01 -19.00 55.20
N ALA A 179 6.98 -20.35 55.15
CA ALA A 179 7.43 -21.10 53.98
C ALA A 179 6.59 -20.82 52.73
N ALA A 180 5.26 -20.65 52.86
CA ALA A 180 4.39 -20.29 51.75
C ALA A 180 4.72 -18.90 51.19
N ILE A 181 4.85 -17.91 52.07
CA ILE A 181 5.21 -16.53 51.71
C ILE A 181 6.59 -16.50 51.05
N THR A 182 7.62 -17.14 51.63
CA THR A 182 8.95 -17.17 51.04
C THR A 182 8.96 -17.83 49.65
N ARG A 183 8.20 -18.92 49.45
CA ARG A 183 8.08 -19.54 48.11
C ARG A 183 7.48 -18.58 47.08
N GLN A 184 6.45 -17.82 47.47
CA GLN A 184 5.83 -16.84 46.58
C GLN A 184 6.76 -15.64 46.31
N MET A 185 7.49 -15.14 47.31
CA MET A 185 8.49 -14.08 47.12
C MET A 185 9.57 -14.47 46.11
N LEU A 186 10.00 -15.74 46.09
CA LEU A 186 10.95 -16.26 45.11
C LEU A 186 10.35 -16.33 43.69
N ALA A 187 9.05 -16.56 43.56
CA ALA A 187 8.37 -16.64 42.26
C ALA A 187 8.08 -15.26 41.64
N VAL A 188 8.03 -14.21 42.47
CA VAL A 188 7.72 -12.83 42.07
C VAL A 188 9.00 -11.98 41.94
N SER A 189 10.16 -12.52 42.37
CA SER A 189 11.46 -11.88 42.16
C SER A 189 11.87 -11.96 40.67
N PRO A 190 12.29 -10.86 40.02
CA PRO A 190 12.70 -10.84 38.62
C PRO A 190 13.95 -11.69 38.34
#